data_AF-A0A3P7IFP7-F1
#
_entry.id   AF-A0A3P7IFP7-F1
#
_cell.length_a   1.000
_cell.length_b   1.000
_cell.length_c   1.000
_cell.angle_alpha   90.00
_cell.angle_beta   90.00
_cell.angle_gamma   90.00
#
_symmetry.space_group_name_H-M   'P 1'
#
loop_
_entity.id
_entity.type
_entity.pdbx_description
1 polymer ?
#
loop_
_entity_poly.entity_id
_entity_poly.type
_entity_poly.pdbx_seq_one_letter_code
_entity_poly.pdbx_strand_id
1 'polypeptide(L)'
;MLAFAVIGPITQILIVEEIPGRKNYVLQISVRDSEVVSRHRLAVCERPGAMARDEAGRLFVANRSTATIQLVDTVRWSCARNVALTDSMVPHFSASWGLLAIPLKGAIRLHRYSFRFGHK
;
A
#
# COMPACT_ATOMS: atom_id res chain seq x y z
N MET A 1 19.24 19.92 -34.21
CA MET A 1 18.48 20.18 -32.97
C MET A 1 18.87 19.12 -31.96
N LEU A 2 19.75 19.44 -31.01
CA LEU A 2 20.17 18.51 -29.95
C LEU A 2 19.26 18.76 -28.74
N ALA A 3 18.34 17.84 -28.47
CA ALA A 3 17.56 17.85 -27.24
C ALA A 3 18.33 17.04 -26.19
N PHE A 4 18.92 17.73 -25.21
CA PHE A 4 19.42 17.09 -24.00
C PHE A 4 18.28 17.03 -22.99
N ALA A 5 17.57 15.90 -22.91
CA ALA A 5 16.57 15.70 -21.88
C ALA A 5 17.27 15.38 -20.55
N VAL A 6 17.23 16.31 -19.60
CA VAL A 6 17.58 16.01 -18.21
C VAL A 6 16.33 15.41 -17.54
N ILE A 7 16.37 14.09 -17.31
CA ILE A 7 15.37 13.41 -16.49
C ILE A 7 15.84 13.53 -15.03
N GLY A 8 15.36 14.57 -14.33
CA GLY A 8 15.52 14.66 -12.88
C GLY A 8 14.75 13.56 -12.16
N PRO A 9 15.07 13.26 -10.89
CA PRO A 9 14.39 12.21 -10.14
C PRO A 9 12.91 12.53 -9.98
N ILE A 10 12.06 11.52 -10.21
CA ILE A 10 10.63 11.59 -9.92
C ILE A 10 10.39 10.87 -8.61
N THR A 11 9.83 11.58 -7.62
CA THR A 11 9.39 10.97 -6.37
C THR A 11 7.99 10.43 -6.55
N GLN A 12 7.79 9.15 -6.25
CA GLN A 12 6.47 8.53 -6.24
C GLN A 12 5.93 8.46 -4.82
N ILE A 13 4.75 9.05 -4.61
CA ILE A 13 4.05 9.06 -3.33
C ILE A 13 2.79 8.19 -3.48
N LEU A 14 2.61 7.24 -2.57
CA LEU A 14 1.38 6.48 -2.47
C LEU A 14 0.55 6.98 -1.28
N ILE A 15 -0.74 7.20 -1.52
CA ILE A 15 -1.67 7.75 -0.52
C ILE A 15 -2.93 6.90 -0.53
N VAL A 16 -3.43 6.50 0.64
CA VAL A 16 -4.81 6.01 0.74
C VAL A 16 -5.73 7.23 0.84
N GLU A 17 -6.55 7.43 -0.17
CA GLU A 17 -7.58 8.47 -0.18
C GLU A 17 -8.85 7.93 0.48
N GLU A 18 -9.21 8.52 1.62
CA GLU A 18 -10.48 8.29 2.31
C GLU A 18 -11.39 9.50 2.14
N ILE A 19 -12.40 9.37 1.27
CA ILE A 19 -13.40 10.41 1.06
C ILE A 19 -14.73 9.90 1.62
N PRO A 20 -15.31 10.57 2.64
CA PRO A 20 -16.63 10.22 3.16
C PRO A 20 -17.68 10.15 2.05
N GLY A 21 -18.43 9.05 2.00
CA GLY A 21 -19.47 8.83 0.99
C GLY A 21 -18.99 8.46 -0.41
N ARG A 22 -17.68 8.25 -0.64
CA ARG A 22 -17.14 7.76 -1.92
C ARG A 22 -16.35 6.46 -1.75
N LYS A 23 -16.02 5.83 -2.87
CA LYS A 23 -15.07 4.70 -2.90
C LYS A 23 -13.68 5.21 -2.51
N ASN A 24 -12.97 4.42 -1.71
CA ASN A 24 -11.59 4.70 -1.35
C ASN A 24 -10.67 4.19 -2.45
N TYR A 25 -9.55 4.87 -2.65
CA TYR A 25 -8.54 4.47 -3.63
C TYR A 25 -7.14 4.60 -3.05
N VAL A 26 -6.19 3.89 -3.65
CA VAL A 26 -4.79 4.25 -3.50
C VAL A 26 -4.46 5.22 -4.64
N LEU A 27 -3.94 6.40 -4.31
CA LEU A 27 -3.44 7.37 -5.26
C LEU A 27 -1.92 7.21 -5.38
N GLN A 28 -1.43 7.14 -6.61
CA GLN A 28 -0.03 7.31 -6.92
C GLN A 28 0.18 8.71 -7.50
N ILE A 29 0.98 9.51 -6.80
CA ILE A 29 1.32 10.87 -7.19
C ILE A 29 2.81 10.90 -7.57
N SER A 30 3.10 11.41 -8.76
CA SER A 30 4.47 11.68 -9.19
C SER A 30 4.79 13.15 -8.94
N VAL A 31 5.86 13.41 -8.19
CA VAL A 31 6.33 14.74 -7.85
C VAL A 31 7.71 14.96 -8.44
N ARG A 32 7.89 16.09 -9.12
CA ARG A 32 9.17 16.54 -9.67
C ARG A 32 9.26 18.04 -9.46
N ASP A 33 10.42 18.53 -9.01
CA ASP A 33 10.68 19.96 -8.81
C ASP A 33 9.58 20.64 -7.95
N SER A 34 9.12 19.94 -6.90
CA SER A 34 8.02 20.34 -6.01
C SER A 34 6.64 20.48 -6.67
N GLU A 35 6.48 20.02 -7.91
CA GLU A 35 5.21 20.01 -8.63
C GLU A 35 4.66 18.60 -8.82
N VAL A 36 3.34 18.47 -8.75
CA VAL A 36 2.66 17.22 -9.09
C VAL A 36 2.55 17.11 -10.62
N VAL A 37 3.37 16.27 -11.21
CA VAL A 37 3.43 16.07 -12.67
C VAL A 37 2.51 14.94 -13.14
N SER A 38 2.06 14.07 -12.25
CA SER A 38 1.12 12.99 -12.60
C SER A 38 0.34 12.48 -11.39
N ARG A 39 -0.90 12.02 -11.63
CA ARG A 39 -1.80 11.43 -10.63
C ARG A 39 -2.50 10.21 -11.22
N HIS A 40 -2.41 9.07 -10.56
CA HIS A 40 -3.08 7.84 -10.95
C HIS A 40 -3.89 7.26 -9.79
N ARG A 41 -5.10 6.80 -10.08
CA ARG A 41 -5.92 6.00 -9.14
C ARG A 41 -5.62 4.53 -9.38
N LEU A 42 -5.27 3.82 -8.31
CA LEU A 42 -4.94 2.41 -8.33
C LEU A 42 -6.07 1.61 -7.67
N ALA A 43 -6.58 0.62 -8.40
CA ALA A 43 -7.62 -0.29 -7.94
C ALA A 43 -7.00 -1.50 -7.20
N VAL A 44 -6.23 -1.22 -6.14
CA VAL A 44 -5.47 -2.25 -5.42
C VAL A 44 -6.38 -3.23 -4.68
N CYS A 45 -7.47 -2.70 -4.11
CA CYS A 45 -8.54 -3.46 -3.47
C CYS A 45 -9.81 -2.60 -3.40
N GLU A 46 -10.95 -3.19 -3.00
CA GLU A 46 -12.26 -2.54 -3.02
C GLU A 46 -12.38 -1.34 -2.06
N ARG A 47 -11.86 -1.47 -0.82
CA ARG A 47 -11.93 -0.40 0.20
C ARG A 47 -10.62 -0.30 0.95
N PRO A 48 -9.56 0.27 0.34
CA PRO A 48 -8.31 0.53 1.05
C PRO A 48 -8.58 1.40 2.30
N GLY A 49 -7.91 1.09 3.40
CA GLY A 49 -8.00 1.83 4.66
C GLY A 49 -6.66 2.35 5.16
N ALA A 50 -5.62 1.54 5.05
CA ALA A 50 -4.26 1.90 5.45
C ALA A 50 -3.27 1.11 4.59
N MET A 51 -2.01 1.52 4.62
CA MET A 51 -0.94 0.81 3.92
C MET A 51 0.37 0.89 4.69
N ALA A 52 1.20 -0.15 4.54
CA ALA A 52 2.52 -0.21 5.13
C ALA A 52 3.47 -0.92 4.16
N ARG A 53 4.76 -0.59 4.27
CA ARG A 53 5.83 -1.24 3.52
C ARG A 53 6.82 -1.81 4.51
N ASP A 54 7.37 -2.98 4.20
CA ASP A 54 8.45 -3.54 4.99
C ASP A 54 9.84 -3.28 4.38
N GLU A 55 10.87 -3.77 5.04
CA GLU A 55 12.28 -3.55 4.69
C GLU A 55 12.67 -4.23 3.37
N ALA A 56 11.97 -5.32 2.99
CA ALA A 56 12.13 -5.97 1.70
C ALA A 56 11.39 -5.22 0.56
N GLY A 57 10.73 -4.12 0.91
CA GLY A 57 10.01 -3.28 0.00
C GLY A 57 8.63 -3.79 -0.38
N ARG A 58 8.11 -4.81 0.30
CA ARG A 58 6.80 -5.40 0.04
C ARG A 58 5.71 -4.45 0.53
N LEU A 59 4.72 -4.21 -0.32
CA LEU A 59 3.61 -3.32 0.00
C LEU A 59 2.41 -4.11 0.52
N PHE A 60 1.87 -3.66 1.65
CA PHE A 60 0.67 -4.20 2.26
C PHE A 60 -0.42 -3.14 2.27
N VAL A 61 -1.66 -3.55 2.02
CA VAL A 61 -2.84 -2.68 2.08
C VAL A 61 -3.91 -3.36 2.93
N ALA A 62 -4.49 -2.61 3.86
CA ALA A 62 -5.66 -3.04 4.61
C ALA A 62 -6.90 -2.84 3.74
N ASN A 63 -7.58 -3.94 3.42
CA ASN A 63 -8.84 -3.95 2.71
C ASN A 63 -10.01 -4.06 3.71
N ARG A 64 -10.73 -2.95 3.89
CA ARG A 64 -11.84 -2.84 4.84
C ARG A 64 -13.09 -3.59 4.39
N SER A 65 -13.24 -3.91 3.10
CA SER A 65 -14.41 -4.66 2.63
C SER A 65 -14.33 -6.14 3.00
N THR A 66 -13.11 -6.70 3.02
CA THR A 66 -12.86 -8.10 3.35
C THR A 66 -12.29 -8.31 4.76
N ALA A 67 -12.03 -7.23 5.50
CA ALA A 67 -11.40 -7.27 6.82
C ALA A 67 -10.06 -8.04 6.81
N THR A 68 -9.20 -7.72 5.82
CA THR A 68 -7.89 -8.36 5.66
C THR A 68 -6.79 -7.34 5.38
N ILE A 69 -5.55 -7.67 5.76
CA ILE A 69 -4.35 -7.05 5.18
C ILE A 69 -3.85 -7.95 4.07
N GLN A 70 -3.63 -7.33 2.91
CA GLN A 70 -3.26 -7.99 1.67
C GLN A 70 -1.86 -7.55 1.25
N LEU A 71 -1.07 -8.50 0.74
CA LEU A 71 0.15 -8.20 0.01
C LEU A 71 -0.23 -7.76 -1.40
N VAL A 72 0.38 -6.67 -1.85
CA VAL A 72 0.13 -6.08 -3.17
C VAL A 72 1.18 -6.53 -4.17
N ASP A 73 0.75 -7.00 -5.33
CA ASP A 73 1.58 -7.07 -6.53
C ASP A 73 1.74 -5.65 -7.08
N THR A 74 2.91 -5.05 -6.93
CA THR A 74 3.18 -3.67 -7.37
C THR A 74 3.48 -3.56 -8.86
N VAL A 75 3.57 -4.67 -9.60
CA VAL A 75 3.66 -4.68 -11.07
C VAL A 75 2.26 -4.56 -11.66
N ARG A 76 1.30 -5.30 -11.09
CA ARG A 76 -0.09 -5.36 -11.57
C ARG A 76 -1.06 -4.48 -10.79
N TRP A 77 -0.62 -3.91 -9.67
CA TRP A 77 -1.42 -3.15 -8.72
C TRP A 77 -2.68 -3.89 -8.26
N SER A 78 -2.51 -5.15 -7.90
CA SER A 78 -3.59 -6.03 -7.46
C SER A 78 -3.22 -6.81 -6.19
N CYS A 79 -4.20 -7.46 -5.58
CA CYS A 79 -3.96 -8.35 -4.45
C CYS A 79 -3.18 -9.59 -4.91
N ALA A 80 -1.97 -9.77 -4.37
CA ALA A 80 -1.20 -10.99 -4.57
C ALA A 80 -1.66 -12.10 -3.63
N ARG A 81 -1.95 -11.76 -2.37
CA ARG A 81 -2.45 -12.70 -1.34
C ARG A 81 -3.00 -11.96 -0.12
N ASN A 82 -3.95 -12.58 0.56
CA ASN A 82 -4.30 -12.20 1.92
C ASN A 82 -3.20 -12.67 2.88
N VAL A 83 -2.81 -11.80 3.82
CA VAL A 83 -1.70 -12.04 4.76
C VAL A 83 -2.24 -12.18 6.17
N ALA A 84 -3.10 -11.26 6.61
CA ALA A 84 -3.65 -11.27 7.96
C ALA A 84 -5.14 -10.92 7.97
N LEU A 85 -5.85 -11.42 8.97
CA LEU A 85 -7.21 -10.98 9.30
C LEU A 85 -7.15 -9.73 10.18
N THR A 86 -8.06 -8.80 9.93
CA THR A 86 -8.24 -7.56 10.69
C THR A 86 -9.69 -7.37 11.09
N ASP A 87 -9.96 -6.29 11.81
CA ASP A 87 -11.32 -5.78 11.93
C ASP A 87 -11.66 -4.88 10.73
N SER A 88 -12.92 -4.46 10.61
CA SER A 88 -13.38 -3.59 9.52
C SER A 88 -12.76 -2.19 9.54
N MET A 89 -12.22 -1.77 10.68
CA MET A 89 -11.55 -0.48 10.87
C MET A 89 -10.08 -0.68 11.20
N VAL A 90 -9.21 -0.39 10.22
CA VAL A 90 -7.76 -0.38 10.39
C VAL A 90 -7.25 0.99 9.93
N PRO A 91 -7.16 1.98 10.84
CA PRO A 91 -6.74 3.33 10.47
C PRO A 91 -5.23 3.42 10.19
N HIS A 92 -4.44 2.53 10.77
CA HIS A 92 -3.01 2.41 10.56
C HIS A 92 -2.57 0.98 10.90
N PHE A 93 -1.42 0.56 10.38
CA PHE A 93 -0.70 -0.63 10.81
C PHE A 93 0.76 -0.47 10.37
N SER A 94 1.67 -1.27 10.93
CA SER A 94 3.06 -1.31 10.48
C SER A 94 3.47 -2.73 10.09
N ALA A 95 4.45 -2.82 9.20
CA ALA A 95 5.03 -4.07 8.72
C ALA A 95 6.54 -4.01 8.89
N SER A 96 7.12 -5.00 9.56
CA SER A 96 8.55 -5.00 9.83
C SER A 96 9.05 -6.43 10.09
N TRP A 97 10.12 -6.85 9.43
CA TRP A 97 10.83 -8.12 9.66
C TRP A 97 9.93 -9.38 9.74
N GLY A 98 8.87 -9.45 8.92
CA GLY A 98 7.95 -10.59 8.94
C GLY A 98 6.88 -10.51 10.03
N LEU A 99 6.65 -9.33 10.62
CA LEU A 99 5.58 -9.04 11.56
C LEU A 99 4.71 -7.89 11.07
N LEU A 100 3.41 -8.04 11.18
CA LEU A 100 2.44 -6.95 11.08
C LEU A 100 2.01 -6.58 12.49
N ALA A 101 2.10 -5.30 12.86
CA ALA A 101 1.50 -4.76 14.07
C ALA A 101 0.19 -4.08 13.71
N ILE A 102 -0.92 -4.68 14.14
CA ILE A 102 -2.27 -4.27 13.76
C ILE A 102 -2.97 -3.75 15.02
N PRO A 103 -3.32 -2.46 15.07
CA PRO A 103 -4.07 -1.91 16.19
C PRO A 103 -5.49 -2.46 16.20
N LEU A 104 -5.95 -2.83 17.39
CA LEU A 104 -7.32 -3.23 17.71
C LEU A 104 -7.83 -2.34 18.84
N LYS A 105 -9.11 -2.47 19.21
CA LYS A 105 -9.66 -1.73 20.36
C LYS A 105 -8.98 -2.18 21.66
N GLY A 106 -8.07 -1.36 22.18
CA GLY A 106 -7.36 -1.60 23.45
C GLY A 106 -6.23 -2.63 23.38
N ALA A 107 -5.83 -3.07 22.19
CA ALA A 107 -4.76 -4.05 22.01
C ALA A 107 -4.00 -3.84 20.69
N ILE A 108 -2.82 -4.44 20.58
CA ILE A 108 -2.09 -4.56 19.31
C ILE A 108 -1.93 -6.04 19.01
N ARG A 109 -2.44 -6.48 17.86
CA ARG A 109 -2.20 -7.83 17.35
C ARG A 109 -0.88 -7.83 16.58
N LEU A 110 0.05 -8.66 17.03
CA LEU A 110 1.24 -8.99 16.25
C LEU A 110 0.95 -10.23 15.41
N HIS A 111 1.01 -10.09 14.09
CA HIS A 111 0.79 -11.18 13.16
C HIS A 111 2.07 -11.49 12.39
N ARG A 112 2.59 -12.70 12.55
CA ARG A 112 3.77 -13.16 11.81
C ARG A 112 3.40 -13.57 10.40
N TYR A 113 4.11 -13.03 9.41
CA TYR A 113 4.05 -13.45 8.02
C TYR A 113 5.41 -13.96 7.55
N SER A 114 5.38 -14.91 6.63
CA SER A 114 6.57 -15.40 5.95
C SER A 114 6.21 -15.74 4.51
N PHE A 115 7.08 -15.32 3.61
CA PHE A 115 7.00 -15.67 2.20
C PHE A 115 8.22 -16.53 1.93
N ARG A 116 7.99 -17.82 1.62
CA ARG A 116 9.06 -18.64 1.06
C ARG A 116 9.43 -18.02 -0.28
N PHE A 117 10.71 -17.73 -0.49
CA PHE A 117 11.22 -17.54 -1.83
C PHE A 117 10.98 -18.85 -2.57
N GLY A 118 9.96 -18.90 -3.42
CA GLY A 118 9.84 -19.97 -4.39
C GLY A 118 11.01 -19.78 -5.35
N HIS A 119 12.03 -20.63 -5.25
CA HIS A 119 12.89 -20.87 -6.40
C HIS A 119 11.96 -21.40 -7.49
N LYS A 120 11.72 -20.57 -8.51
CA LYS A 120 11.32 -21.06 -9.82
C LYS A 120 12.57 -21.36 -10.61
#